data_AF-A0A4V6BIS0-F1
#
_entry.id   AF-A0A4V6BIS0-F1
#
_cell.length_a   1.000
_cell.length_b   1.000
_cell.length_c   1.000
_cell.angle_alpha   90.00
_cell.angle_beta   90.00
_cell.angle_gamma   90.00
#
_symmetry.space_group_name_H-M   'P 1'
#
loop_
_entity.id
_entity.type
_entity.pdbx_description
1 polymer ?
#
loop_
_entity_poly.entity_id
_entity_poly.type
_entity_poly.pdbx_seq_one_letter_code
_entity_poly.pdbx_strand_id
1 'polypeptide(L)'
;MKLKLLIILTIASFSAFGQTRKETIDWLNSKFESSPIIRNSIQQSTRFLKIEDTGNFSVQEFLYATNVALPTSRNYNGKTLYTGNFKDLSPNSVRSSRVYGEIFIFASCTTGKCVNQQDQGPDFDVYKVSEVAIGVISDPSLEARCKKAFIHLITISGGKKEAF
;
A
#
# COMPACT_ATOMS: atom_id res chain seq x y z
N MET A 1 39.20 36.09 14.46
CA MET A 1 38.32 34.94 14.76
C MET A 1 37.59 34.53 13.48
N LYS A 2 38.17 33.61 12.71
CA LYS A 2 37.65 33.15 11.40
C LYS A 2 37.76 31.62 11.34
N LEU A 3 36.97 30.90 12.15
CA LEU A 3 36.88 29.44 12.02
C LEU A 3 35.71 28.85 12.83
N LYS A 4 34.49 29.32 12.61
CA LYS A 4 33.28 28.65 13.16
C LYS A 4 32.09 28.58 12.19
N LEU A 5 32.33 28.82 10.90
CA LEU A 5 31.25 28.82 9.89
C LEU A 5 31.35 27.68 8.86
N LEU A 6 32.23 26.69 9.07
CA LEU A 6 32.48 25.63 8.08
C LEU A 6 31.91 24.26 8.44
N ILE A 7 31.40 24.06 9.67
CA ILE A 7 30.92 22.74 10.14
C ILE A 7 29.39 22.61 10.09
N ILE A 8 28.65 23.70 9.89
CA ILE A 8 27.17 23.66 9.85
C ILE A 8 26.63 23.35 8.43
N LEU A 9 27.47 23.37 7.39
CA LEU A 9 27.04 23.26 5.99
C LEU A 9 27.26 21.90 5.32
N THR A 10 27.84 20.90 5.99
CA THR A 10 28.10 19.57 5.40
C THR A 10 27.17 18.47 5.90
N ILE A 11 26.32 18.72 6.89
CA ILE A 11 25.37 17.72 7.42
C ILE A 11 23.92 18.02 7.00
N ALA A 12 23.63 19.22 6.48
CA ALA A 12 22.31 19.56 5.93
C ALA A 12 22.08 19.05 4.49
N SER A 13 23.10 18.43 3.87
CA SER A 13 23.09 18.10 2.43
C SER A 13 22.52 16.72 2.10
N PHE A 14 22.07 15.93 3.09
CA PHE A 14 21.53 14.58 2.86
C PHE A 14 20.05 14.41 3.25
N SER A 15 19.38 15.45 3.75
CA SER A 15 17.95 15.40 4.12
C SER A 15 16.97 15.56 2.96
N ALA A 16 17.45 15.63 1.71
CA ALA A 16 16.62 15.84 0.51
C ALA A 16 16.74 14.72 -0.55
N PHE A 17 17.29 13.55 -0.19
CA PHE A 17 17.08 12.35 -0.99
C PHE A 17 15.74 11.74 -0.58
N GLY A 18 14.67 12.21 -1.23
CA GLY A 18 13.36 11.60 -1.12
C GLY A 18 13.46 10.09 -1.35
N GLN A 19 12.76 9.31 -0.52
CA GLN A 19 12.74 7.84 -0.60
C GLN A 19 12.53 7.40 -2.05
N THR A 20 13.40 6.56 -2.59
CA THR A 20 13.31 6.08 -3.96
C THR A 20 12.05 5.24 -4.16
N ARG A 21 11.67 5.00 -5.43
CA ARG A 21 10.57 4.07 -5.74
C ARG A 21 10.78 2.71 -5.07
N LYS A 22 11.98 2.16 -5.21
CA LYS A 22 12.32 0.86 -4.63
C LYS A 22 12.23 0.87 -3.11
N GLU A 23 12.83 1.85 -2.44
CA GLU A 23 12.76 1.95 -0.98
C GLU A 23 11.31 2.12 -0.50
N THR A 24 10.48 2.84 -1.25
CA THR A 24 9.05 3.03 -0.92
C THR A 24 8.28 1.71 -1.06
N ILE A 25 8.53 0.97 -2.15
CA ILE A 25 7.95 -0.35 -2.40
C ILE A 25 8.39 -1.35 -1.33
N ASP A 26 9.68 -1.43 -1.04
CA ASP A 26 10.24 -2.34 -0.04
C ASP A 26 9.68 -2.03 1.35
N TRP A 27 9.57 -0.74 1.70
CA TRP A 27 8.95 -0.33 2.96
C TRP A 27 7.47 -0.70 3.00
N LEU A 28 6.68 -0.40 1.97
CA LEU A 28 5.26 -0.75 1.90
C LEU A 28 5.06 -2.26 2.01
N ASN A 29 5.76 -3.06 1.20
CA ASN A 29 5.69 -4.53 1.28
C ASN A 29 5.99 -5.02 2.71
N SER A 30 7.01 -4.47 3.39
CA SER A 30 7.33 -4.83 4.78
C SER A 30 6.23 -4.49 5.80
N LYS A 31 5.32 -3.54 5.50
CA LYS A 31 4.21 -3.14 6.39
C LYS A 31 2.91 -3.87 6.12
N PHE A 32 2.71 -4.32 4.89
CA PHE A 32 1.50 -5.04 4.47
C PHE A 32 1.69 -6.56 4.44
N GLU A 33 2.87 -7.05 4.80
CA GLU A 33 3.22 -8.47 4.74
C GLU A 33 2.49 -9.37 5.78
N SER A 34 1.63 -8.85 6.68
CA SER A 34 1.09 -9.70 7.77
C SER A 34 -0.10 -9.15 8.57
N SER A 35 -1.16 -8.64 7.92
CA SER A 35 -2.37 -8.18 8.61
C SER A 35 -3.58 -9.08 8.35
N PRO A 36 -3.82 -10.12 9.18
CA PRO A 36 -5.02 -10.95 9.06
C PRO A 36 -6.30 -10.19 9.36
N ILE A 37 -7.31 -10.34 8.51
CA ILE A 37 -8.65 -9.81 8.68
C ILE A 37 -9.56 -10.93 9.20
N ILE A 38 -10.09 -10.78 10.41
CA ILE A 38 -11.03 -11.76 10.97
C ILE A 38 -12.41 -11.51 10.34
N ARG A 39 -12.91 -12.45 9.54
CA ARG A 39 -14.24 -12.34 8.90
C ARG A 39 -15.36 -12.83 9.79
N ASN A 40 -15.15 -13.93 10.51
CA ASN A 40 -16.08 -14.47 11.51
C ASN A 40 -15.35 -15.48 12.44
N SER A 41 -16.09 -16.12 13.36
CA SER A 41 -15.55 -17.07 14.34
C SER A 41 -14.99 -18.38 13.77
N ILE A 42 -15.21 -18.65 12.47
CA ILE A 42 -14.85 -19.93 11.82
C ILE A 42 -13.83 -19.72 10.68
N GLN A 43 -13.85 -18.55 10.06
CA GLN A 43 -13.01 -18.20 8.91
C GLN A 43 -12.32 -16.85 9.14
N GLN A 44 -11.01 -16.86 8.95
CA GLN A 44 -10.19 -15.67 8.84
C GLN A 44 -9.72 -15.52 7.40
N SER A 45 -9.47 -14.28 6.98
CA SER A 45 -8.87 -14.01 5.68
C SER A 45 -7.73 -13.03 5.82
N THR A 46 -6.58 -13.29 5.24
CA THR A 46 -5.52 -12.27 5.15
C THR A 46 -5.52 -11.70 3.74
N ARG A 47 -5.52 -10.37 3.66
CA ARG A 47 -5.27 -9.66 2.41
C ARG A 47 -3.83 -9.21 2.35
N PHE A 48 -3.19 -9.52 1.24
CA PHE A 48 -1.82 -9.10 0.99
C PHE A 48 -1.80 -8.19 -0.22
N LEU A 49 -1.18 -7.04 -0.04
CA LEU A 49 -0.74 -6.21 -1.14
C LEU A 49 0.69 -6.65 -1.50
N LYS A 50 0.88 -7.05 -2.75
CA LYS A 50 2.21 -7.24 -3.33
C LYS A 50 2.44 -6.16 -4.36
N ILE A 51 3.54 -5.42 -4.19
CA ILE A 51 3.99 -4.40 -5.13
C ILE A 51 5.29 -4.85 -5.80
N GLU A 52 5.33 -4.80 -7.12
CA GLU A 52 6.52 -5.09 -7.94
C GLU A 52 7.30 -3.80 -8.22
N ASP A 53 8.60 -3.92 -8.51
CA ASP A 53 9.50 -2.80 -8.83
C ASP A 53 9.01 -1.94 -10.02
N THR A 54 8.19 -2.52 -10.90
CA THR A 54 7.55 -1.85 -12.05
C THR A 54 6.38 -0.93 -11.66
N GLY A 55 5.96 -0.93 -10.39
CA GLY A 55 4.76 -0.24 -9.91
C GLY A 55 3.46 -1.02 -10.18
N ASN A 56 3.55 -2.23 -10.72
CA ASN A 56 2.42 -3.15 -10.74
C ASN A 56 2.10 -3.59 -9.30
N PHE A 57 0.83 -3.73 -8.99
CA PHE A 57 0.38 -4.30 -7.73
C PHE A 57 -0.64 -5.41 -7.95
N SER A 58 -0.66 -6.34 -7.01
CA SER A 58 -1.69 -7.37 -6.88
C SER A 58 -2.20 -7.39 -5.45
N VAL A 59 -3.52 -7.49 -5.29
CA VAL A 59 -4.14 -7.77 -4.01
C VAL A 59 -4.63 -9.21 -4.01
N GLN A 60 -4.13 -9.98 -3.07
CA GLN A 60 -4.43 -11.40 -2.92
C GLN A 60 -5.13 -11.64 -1.60
N GLU A 61 -6.05 -12.59 -1.58
CA GLU A 61 -6.76 -13.03 -0.39
C GLU A 61 -6.47 -14.50 -0.10
N PHE A 62 -6.24 -14.78 1.18
CA PHE A 62 -6.02 -16.11 1.70
C PHE A 62 -7.07 -16.39 2.74
N LEU A 63 -7.92 -17.38 2.48
CA LEU A 63 -8.87 -17.89 3.44
C LEU A 63 -8.21 -18.99 4.26
N TYR A 64 -8.33 -18.93 5.58
CA TYR A 64 -7.87 -19.97 6.48
C TYR A 64 -8.82 -20.11 7.66
N ALA A 65 -8.90 -21.33 8.22
CA ALA A 65 -9.73 -21.58 9.39
C ALA A 65 -9.16 -20.87 10.63
N THR A 66 -10.02 -20.46 11.57
CA THR A 66 -9.70 -19.62 12.75
C THR A 66 -8.60 -20.13 13.69
N ASN A 67 -8.00 -21.30 13.44
CA ASN A 67 -6.99 -21.94 14.29
C ASN A 67 -5.75 -22.43 13.52
N VAL A 68 -5.54 -21.98 12.28
CA VAL A 68 -4.36 -22.34 11.47
C VAL A 68 -3.33 -21.23 11.54
N ALA A 69 -2.05 -21.59 11.69
CA ALA A 69 -0.94 -20.64 11.68
C ALA A 69 -0.97 -19.80 10.40
N LEU A 70 -0.71 -18.49 10.55
CA LEU A 70 -0.67 -17.57 9.42
C LEU A 70 0.37 -18.06 8.40
N PRO A 71 -0.01 -18.19 7.11
CA PRO A 71 0.96 -18.53 6.08
C PRO A 71 2.03 -17.43 6.02
N THR A 72 3.30 -17.85 6.06
CA THR A 72 4.46 -16.94 5.94
C THR A 72 4.72 -16.59 4.49
N SER A 73 5.39 -15.44 4.26
CA SER A 73 5.35 -14.75 2.97
C SER A 73 5.98 -15.40 1.76
N ARG A 74 6.61 -16.55 1.94
CA ARG A 74 7.43 -17.20 0.89
C ARG A 74 6.69 -18.29 0.13
N ASN A 75 5.51 -18.74 0.59
CA ASN A 75 4.76 -19.86 0.00
C ASN A 75 3.28 -19.51 -0.29
N TYR A 76 3.07 -18.46 -1.08
CA TYR A 76 1.74 -17.88 -1.31
C TYR A 76 1.05 -18.42 -2.57
N ASN A 77 0.03 -19.27 -2.40
CA ASN A 77 -0.98 -19.61 -3.42
C ASN A 77 -2.35 -19.00 -3.05
N GLY A 78 -2.43 -17.67 -3.01
CA GLY A 78 -3.65 -16.94 -2.67
C GLY A 78 -4.50 -16.67 -3.88
N LYS A 79 -5.79 -16.41 -3.68
CA LYS A 79 -6.66 -15.99 -4.77
C LYS A 79 -6.39 -14.53 -5.06
N THR A 80 -5.99 -14.21 -6.29
CA THR A 80 -5.83 -12.82 -6.72
C THR A 80 -7.21 -12.19 -6.87
N LEU A 81 -7.49 -11.13 -6.12
CA LEU A 81 -8.75 -10.39 -6.21
C LEU A 81 -8.71 -9.43 -7.40
N TYR A 82 -7.63 -8.65 -7.48
CA TYR A 82 -7.39 -7.72 -8.58
C TYR A 82 -5.90 -7.37 -8.71
N THR A 83 -5.55 -6.90 -9.91
CA THR A 83 -4.25 -6.33 -10.25
C THR A 83 -4.40 -4.94 -10.82
N GLY A 84 -3.37 -4.12 -10.73
CA GLY A 84 -3.34 -2.77 -11.31
C GLY A 84 -1.93 -2.21 -11.37
N ASN A 85 -1.82 -0.94 -11.74
CA ASN A 85 -0.56 -0.21 -11.72
C ASN A 85 -0.74 1.14 -11.02
N PHE A 86 0.22 1.52 -10.17
CA PHE A 86 0.13 2.78 -9.41
C PHE A 86 0.11 4.04 -10.30
N LYS A 87 0.61 3.97 -11.53
CA LYS A 87 0.54 5.10 -12.49
C LYS A 87 -0.89 5.43 -12.93
N ASP A 88 -1.81 4.47 -12.82
CA ASP A 88 -3.20 4.59 -13.26
C ASP A 88 -4.12 5.10 -12.12
N LEU A 89 -3.54 5.41 -10.96
CA LEU A 89 -4.21 5.94 -9.78
C LEU A 89 -3.93 7.43 -9.58
N SER A 90 -4.85 8.13 -8.92
CA SER A 90 -4.72 9.55 -8.62
C SER A 90 -4.11 9.77 -7.23
N PRO A 91 -2.99 10.48 -7.08
CA PRO A 91 -2.35 10.69 -5.78
C PRO A 91 -3.24 11.51 -4.83
N ASN A 92 -4.02 12.45 -5.36
CA ASN A 92 -4.91 13.31 -4.58
C ASN A 92 -6.16 12.57 -4.06
N SER A 93 -6.38 11.33 -4.48
CA SER A 93 -7.52 10.52 -4.07
C SER A 93 -7.21 9.56 -2.92
N VAL A 94 -5.95 9.52 -2.45
CA VAL A 94 -5.53 8.58 -1.40
C VAL A 94 -6.22 8.93 -0.08
N ARG A 95 -7.11 8.06 0.37
CA ARG A 95 -7.87 8.21 1.62
C ARG A 95 -7.86 6.93 2.43
N SER A 96 -8.21 7.05 3.70
CA SER A 96 -8.38 5.92 4.61
C SER A 96 -9.83 5.83 5.08
N SER A 97 -10.30 4.62 5.39
CA SER A 97 -11.58 4.40 6.06
C SER A 97 -11.50 3.17 6.94
N ARG A 98 -12.21 3.20 8.07
CA ARG A 98 -12.31 2.04 8.96
C ARG A 98 -13.49 1.18 8.55
N VAL A 99 -13.23 -0.10 8.31
CA VAL A 99 -14.24 -1.11 7.98
C VAL A 99 -13.95 -2.34 8.84
N TYR A 100 -14.91 -2.76 9.65
CA TYR A 100 -14.77 -3.89 10.58
C TYR A 100 -13.55 -3.82 11.52
N GLY A 101 -13.17 -2.60 11.95
CA GLY A 101 -12.03 -2.38 12.86
C GLY A 101 -10.67 -2.23 12.17
N GLU A 102 -10.56 -2.58 10.88
CA GLU A 102 -9.35 -2.42 10.07
C GLU A 102 -9.35 -1.09 9.31
N ILE A 103 -8.16 -0.56 9.04
CA ILE A 103 -7.99 0.67 8.25
C ILE A 103 -7.65 0.30 6.81
N PHE A 104 -8.59 0.57 5.90
CA PHE A 104 -8.39 0.41 4.47
C PHE A 104 -7.85 1.71 3.88
N ILE A 105 -6.82 1.62 3.06
CA ILE A 105 -6.37 2.74 2.22
C ILE A 105 -6.95 2.54 0.82
N PHE A 106 -7.63 3.57 0.33
CA PHE A 106 -8.22 3.61 -1.00
C PHE A 106 -7.51 4.64 -1.89
N ALA A 107 -7.53 4.38 -3.19
CA ALA A 107 -7.20 5.36 -4.22
C ALA A 107 -8.18 5.20 -5.40
N SER A 108 -8.48 6.32 -6.03
CA SER A 108 -9.30 6.37 -7.25
C SER A 108 -8.46 6.28 -8.51
N CYS A 109 -9.04 5.71 -9.55
CA CYS A 109 -8.47 5.68 -10.89
C CYS A 109 -8.33 7.10 -11.46
N THR A 110 -7.24 7.37 -12.18
CA THR A 110 -7.06 8.63 -12.91
C THR A 110 -8.05 8.75 -14.06
N THR A 111 -8.31 7.65 -14.77
CA THR A 111 -9.31 7.56 -15.85
C THR A 111 -9.96 6.17 -15.87
N GLY A 112 -11.28 6.10 -15.95
CA GLY A 112 -12.02 4.86 -16.17
C GLY A 112 -11.68 3.75 -15.16
N LYS A 113 -11.56 2.51 -15.64
CA LYS A 113 -11.19 1.33 -14.86
C LYS A 113 -9.65 1.18 -14.87
N CYS A 114 -9.03 1.27 -13.71
CA CYS A 114 -7.56 1.18 -13.53
C CYS A 114 -7.07 -0.15 -12.94
N VAL A 115 -8.00 -1.09 -12.69
CA VAL A 115 -7.69 -2.41 -12.13
C VAL A 115 -8.33 -3.52 -12.94
N ASN A 116 -7.62 -4.63 -13.10
CA ASN A 116 -8.18 -5.86 -13.64
C ASN A 116 -8.64 -6.75 -12.48
N GLN A 117 -9.96 -6.85 -12.32
CA GLN A 117 -10.60 -7.66 -11.29
C GLN A 117 -10.74 -9.09 -11.77
N GLN A 118 -10.17 -10.04 -11.04
CA GLN A 118 -10.21 -11.46 -11.37
C GLN A 118 -11.27 -12.21 -10.55
N ASP A 119 -11.57 -11.74 -9.35
CA ASP A 119 -12.54 -12.37 -8.48
C ASP A 119 -13.33 -11.38 -7.64
N GLN A 120 -14.54 -11.82 -7.27
CA GLN A 120 -15.37 -11.09 -6.33
C GLN A 120 -15.11 -11.58 -4.91
N GLY A 121 -14.17 -10.93 -4.21
CA GLY A 121 -14.01 -11.12 -2.77
C GLY A 121 -15.29 -10.77 -1.99
N PRO A 122 -15.46 -11.22 -0.73
CA PRO A 122 -16.76 -11.11 -0.05
C PRO A 122 -17.17 -9.71 0.42
N ASP A 123 -16.34 -8.67 0.23
CA ASP A 123 -16.56 -7.31 0.78
C ASP A 123 -16.98 -6.28 -0.27
N PHE A 124 -17.78 -6.68 -1.26
CA PHE A 124 -18.00 -5.90 -2.49
C PHE A 124 -18.78 -4.60 -2.36
N ASP A 125 -19.39 -4.32 -1.21
CA ASP A 125 -20.09 -3.04 -1.01
C ASP A 125 -19.15 -1.84 -0.82
N VAL A 126 -17.83 -2.06 -0.76
CA VAL A 126 -16.84 -0.99 -0.48
C VAL A 126 -16.13 -0.49 -1.74
N TYR A 127 -16.28 -1.15 -2.90
CA TYR A 127 -15.54 -0.81 -4.13
C TYR A 127 -16.45 -0.18 -5.17
N LYS A 128 -16.17 1.07 -5.54
CA LYS A 128 -16.77 1.71 -6.72
C LYS A 128 -15.90 1.40 -7.93
N VAL A 129 -16.48 1.35 -9.14
CA VAL A 129 -15.76 1.05 -10.40
C VAL A 129 -14.49 1.91 -10.60
N SER A 130 -14.46 3.11 -9.99
CA SER A 130 -13.38 4.07 -10.05
C SER A 130 -12.50 4.16 -8.79
N GLU A 131 -12.68 3.29 -7.78
CA GLU A 131 -11.96 3.34 -6.51
C GLU A 131 -11.59 1.94 -6.00
N VAL A 132 -10.33 1.78 -5.60
CA VAL A 132 -9.73 0.51 -5.20
C VAL A 132 -9.04 0.64 -3.84
N ALA A 133 -9.16 -0.39 -3.00
CA ALA A 133 -8.32 -0.50 -1.82
C ALA A 133 -6.90 -0.89 -2.25
N ILE A 134 -5.91 -0.12 -1.85
CA ILE A 134 -4.51 -0.37 -2.17
C ILE A 134 -3.70 -0.79 -0.94
N GLY A 135 -4.37 -0.99 0.21
CA GLY A 135 -3.74 -1.54 1.42
C GLY A 135 -4.74 -1.70 2.56
N VAL A 136 -4.42 -2.60 3.50
CA VAL A 136 -5.16 -2.79 4.75
C VAL A 136 -4.17 -2.74 5.90
N ILE A 137 -4.45 -1.91 6.90
CA ILE A 137 -3.56 -1.63 8.03
C ILE A 137 -4.27 -2.03 9.31
N SER A 138 -3.65 -2.92 10.09
CA SER A 138 -4.14 -3.29 11.43
C SER A 138 -3.58 -2.40 12.55
N ASP A 139 -2.45 -1.72 12.32
CA ASP A 139 -1.87 -0.75 13.27
C ASP A 139 -2.23 0.69 12.90
N PRO A 140 -3.14 1.36 13.65
CA PRO A 140 -3.55 2.73 13.36
C PRO A 140 -2.42 3.76 13.36
N SER A 141 -1.29 3.49 14.02
CA SER A 141 -0.15 4.40 14.03
C SER A 141 0.50 4.54 12.65
N LEU A 142 0.30 3.56 11.76
CA LEU A 142 0.86 3.55 10.42
C LEU A 142 0.00 4.29 9.39
N GLU A 143 -1.27 4.61 9.70
CA GLU A 143 -2.25 5.16 8.75
C GLU A 143 -1.71 6.37 7.97
N ALA A 144 -1.29 7.41 8.67
CA ALA A 144 -0.82 8.64 8.04
C ALA A 144 0.45 8.43 7.21
N ARG A 145 1.34 7.55 7.66
CA ARG A 145 2.62 7.28 7.00
C ARG A 145 2.44 6.41 5.76
N CYS A 146 1.58 5.40 5.82
CA CYS A 146 1.20 4.60 4.66
C CYS A 146 0.49 5.44 3.60
N LYS A 147 -0.42 6.35 3.99
CA LYS A 147 -1.03 7.30 3.03
C LYS A 147 0.02 8.11 2.29
N LYS A 148 0.97 8.72 3.02
CA LYS A 148 2.07 9.48 2.41
C LYS A 148 2.92 8.62 1.47
N ALA A 149 3.24 7.40 1.87
CA ALA A 149 4.01 6.46 1.04
C ALA A 149 3.27 6.07 -0.24
N PHE A 150 1.94 5.84 -0.19
CA PHE A 150 1.14 5.57 -1.38
C PHE A 150 1.01 6.78 -2.30
N ILE A 151 0.79 7.98 -1.74
CA ILE A 151 0.77 9.23 -2.51
C ILE A 151 2.09 9.38 -3.27
N HIS A 152 3.21 9.24 -2.55
CA HIS A 152 4.54 9.31 -3.15
C HIS A 152 4.74 8.27 -4.25
N LEU A 153 4.42 7.01 -3.97
CA LEU A 153 4.56 5.92 -4.93
C LEU A 153 3.73 6.15 -6.20
N ILE A 154 2.49 6.63 -6.07
CA ILE A 154 1.63 6.97 -7.21
C ILE A 154 2.25 8.10 -8.02
N THR A 155 2.67 9.18 -7.36
CA THR A 155 3.30 10.35 -7.98
C THR A 155 4.53 9.96 -8.80
N ILE A 156 5.48 9.23 -8.22
CA ILE A 156 6.71 8.81 -8.91
C ILE A 156 6.48 7.70 -9.94
N SER A 157 5.40 6.92 -9.84
CA SER A 157 5.03 5.91 -10.84
C SER A 157 4.38 6.54 -12.06
N GLY A 158 3.61 7.61 -11.88
CA GLY A 158 3.02 8.42 -12.97
C GLY A 158 4.00 9.35 -13.70
N GLY A 159 5.30 9.28 -13.39
CA GLY A 159 6.34 10.09 -14.04
C GLY A 159 6.42 11.53 -13.54
N LYS A 160 5.63 11.91 -12.52
CA LYS A 160 5.77 13.20 -11.84
C LYS A 160 6.81 13.00 -10.72
N LYS A 161 8.04 13.46 -10.95
CA LYS A 161 9.02 13.58 -9.85
C LYS A 161 8.54 14.70 -8.94
N GLU A 162 8.11 14.40 -7.72
CA GLU A 162 8.10 15.40 -6.66
C GLU A 162 9.44 15.31 -5.91
N ALA A 163 10.14 16.44 -5.88
CA ALA A 163 11.22 16.68 -4.95
C ALA A 163 10.60 17.00 -3.58
N PHE A 164 11.03 16.28 -2.54
CA PHE A 164 10.72 16.60 -1.15
C PHE A 164 11.65 17.69 -0.63
#